data_AF-A0A8T3MTC6-F1
#
_entry.id   AF-A0A8T3MTC6-F1
#
_cell.length_a   1.000
_cell.length_b   1.000
_cell.length_c   1.000
_cell.angle_alpha   90.00
_cell.angle_beta   90.00
_cell.angle_gamma   90.00
#
_symmetry.space_group_name_H-M   'P 1'
#
loop_
_entity.id
_entity.type
_entity.pdbx_description
1 polymer ?
#
loop_
_entity_poly.entity_id
_entity_poly.type
_entity_poly.pdbx_seq_one_letter_code
_entity_poly.pdbx_strand_id
1 'polypeptide(L)' 'MTRMHETMETTLPVVETFALIADFANAQRWDPGVASSERLDPGPVGLGARYRLGVRMRGRVAPMEYRI' A
#
# COMPACT_ATOMS: atom_id res chain seq x y z
N MET A 1 -12.38 2.97 19.51
CA MET A 1 -11.52 2.54 18.38
C MET A 1 -11.30 3.74 17.48
N THR A 2 -10.06 4.00 17.08
CA THR A 2 -9.76 5.13 16.17
C THR A 2 -10.06 4.70 14.74
N ARG A 3 -10.86 5.48 14.02
CA ARG A 3 -11.13 5.31 12.59
C ARG A 3 -10.53 6.49 11.85
N MET A 4 -9.69 6.22 10.85
CA MET A 4 -9.17 7.24 9.95
C MET A 4 -9.94 7.17 8.63
N HIS A 5 -10.27 8.32 8.07
CA HIS A 5 -10.89 8.46 6.75
C HIS A 5 -10.26 9.68 6.09
N GLU A 6 -9.77 9.51 4.86
CA GLU A 6 -9.15 10.56 4.07
C GLU A 6 -9.59 10.41 2.60
N THR A 7 -9.69 11.53 1.90
CA THR A 7 -10.05 11.58 0.48
C THR A 7 -9.00 12.42 -0.24
N MET A 8 -8.57 11.93 -1.40
CA MET A 8 -7.65 12.62 -2.29
C MET A 8 -8.24 12.68 -3.70
N GLU A 9 -8.07 13.81 -4.38
CA GLU A 9 -8.48 13.99 -5.77
C GLU A 9 -7.30 13.75 -6.71
N THR A 10 -7.57 13.17 -7.89
CA THR A 10 -6.56 12.89 -8.91
C THR A 10 -7.17 13.04 -10.30
N THR A 11 -6.32 13.34 -11.28
CA THR A 11 -6.68 13.37 -12.71
C THR A 11 -6.49 12.01 -13.38
N LEU A 12 -5.99 11.00 -12.66
CA LEU A 12 -5.83 9.65 -13.18
C LEU A 12 -7.21 9.03 -13.51
N PRO A 13 -7.33 8.30 -14.64
CA PRO A 13 -8.52 7.51 -14.92
C PRO A 13 -8.82 6.52 -13.79
N VAL A 14 -10.10 6.21 -13.56
CA VAL A 14 -10.55 5.35 -12.45
C VAL A 14 -9.87 3.98 -12.46
N VAL A 15 -9.75 3.36 -13.65
CA VAL A 15 -9.14 2.03 -13.80
C VAL A 15 -7.66 2.06 -13.43
N GLU A 16 -6.93 3.10 -13.86
CA GLU A 16 -5.52 3.26 -13.56
C GLU A 16 -5.30 3.59 -12.08
N THR A 17 -6.16 4.43 -11.51
CA THR A 17 -6.17 4.73 -10.07
C THR A 17 -6.37 3.45 -9.27
N PHE A 18 -7.37 2.63 -9.63
CA PHE A 18 -7.62 1.38 -8.95
C PHE A 18 -6.43 0.41 -9.05
N ALA A 19 -5.87 0.22 -10.25
CA ALA A 19 -4.71 -0.64 -10.44
C ALA A 19 -3.50 -0.19 -9.62
N LEU A 20 -3.28 1.13 -9.53
CA LEU A 20 -2.19 1.72 -8.74
C LEU A 20 -2.36 1.48 -7.24
N ILE A 21 -3.56 1.71 -6.69
CA ILE A 21 -3.80 1.59 -5.24
C ILE A 21 -4.01 0.14 -4.78
N ALA A 22 -4.57 -0.72 -5.64
CA ALA A 22 -4.80 -2.13 -5.32
C ALA A 22 -3.50 -2.93 -5.24
N ASP A 23 -2.47 -2.54 -6.00
CA ASP A 23 -1.14 -3.10 -5.87
C ASP A 23 -0.38 -2.41 -4.73
N PHE A 24 -0.34 -3.07 -3.59
CA PHE A 24 0.33 -2.55 -2.39
C PHE A 24 1.83 -2.39 -2.56
N ALA A 25 2.47 -2.95 -3.60
CA ALA A 25 3.86 -2.61 -3.95
C ALA A 25 4.03 -1.10 -4.25
N ASN A 26 2.96 -0.41 -4.66
CA ASN A 26 2.96 1.03 -4.86
C ASN A 26 2.76 1.84 -3.57
N ALA A 27 2.51 1.21 -2.41
CA ALA A 27 2.14 1.91 -1.17
C ALA A 27 3.13 3.00 -0.77
N GLN A 28 4.43 2.78 -0.97
CA GLN A 28 5.47 3.79 -0.71
C GLN A 28 5.25 5.12 -1.48
N ARG A 29 4.54 5.09 -2.62
CA ARG A 29 4.32 6.26 -3.47
C ARG A 29 3.22 7.18 -2.95
N TRP A 30 2.25 6.64 -2.23
CA TRP A 30 1.04 7.36 -1.84
C TRP A 30 0.78 7.37 -0.33
N ASP A 31 1.34 6.44 0.45
CA ASP A 31 1.25 6.43 1.91
C ASP A 31 2.52 7.03 2.55
N PRO A 32 2.46 8.22 3.16
CA PRO A 32 3.58 8.82 3.88
C PRO A 32 4.11 7.94 5.02
N GLY A 33 3.27 7.07 5.58
CA GLY A 33 3.60 6.08 6.59
C GLY A 33 4.46 4.92 6.06
N VAL A 34 4.60 4.73 4.74
CA VAL A 34 5.31 3.59 4.16
C VAL A 34 6.69 4.00 3.63
N ALA A 35 7.74 3.42 4.22
CA ALA A 35 9.14 3.63 3.85
C ALA A 35 9.62 2.71 2.73
N SER A 36 9.05 1.51 2.62
CA SER A 36 9.31 0.55 1.55
C SER A 36 8.08 -0.33 1.34
N SER A 37 7.90 -0.83 0.12
CA SER A 37 6.89 -1.84 -0.16
C SER A 37 7.39 -2.79 -1.24
N GLU A 38 7.24 -4.09 -1.00
CA GLU A 38 7.59 -5.13 -1.95
C GLU A 38 6.53 -6.23 -1.95
N ARG A 39 6.32 -6.83 -3.13
CA ARG A 39 5.48 -8.01 -3.27
C ARG A 39 6.28 -9.28 -2.94
N LEU A 40 5.64 -10.23 -2.25
CA LEU A 40 6.29 -11.45 -1.76
C LEU A 40 6.00 -12.70 -2.59
N ASP A 41 4.95 -12.69 -3.41
CA ASP A 41 4.54 -13.80 -4.26
C ASP A 41 4.45 -13.41 -5.74
N PRO A 42 4.72 -14.37 -6.64
CA PRO A 42 4.43 -14.19 -8.06
C PRO A 42 2.92 -14.32 -8.32
N GLY A 43 2.45 -13.66 -9.39
CA GLY A 43 1.07 -13.79 -9.87
C GLY A 43 0.37 -12.44 -10.07
N PRO A 44 -0.89 -12.44 -10.53
CA PRO A 44 -1.67 -11.21 -10.66
C PRO A 44 -1.96 -10.61 -9.29
N VAL A 45 -2.13 -9.28 -9.24
CA VAL A 45 -2.59 -8.59 -8.03
C VAL A 45 -4.06 -8.98 -7.77
N GLY A 46 -4.37 -9.38 -6.54
CA GLY A 46 -5.70 -9.79 -6.15
C GLY A 46 -5.75 -10.32 -4.71
N LEU A 47 -6.94 -10.75 -4.29
CA LEU A 47 -7.15 -11.34 -2.96
C LEU A 47 -6.18 -12.51 -2.73
N GLY A 48 -5.53 -12.52 -1.58
CA GLY A 48 -4.51 -13.47 -1.19
C GLY A 48 -3.07 -13.01 -1.45
N ALA A 49 -2.86 -11.99 -2.28
CA ALA A 49 -1.52 -11.45 -2.55
C ALA A 49 -0.87 -10.90 -1.27
N ARG A 50 0.43 -11.13 -1.14
CA ARG A 50 1.23 -10.82 0.05
C ARG A 50 2.26 -9.75 -0.24
N TYR A 51 2.43 -8.86 0.72
CA TYR A 51 3.36 -7.75 0.62
C TYR A 51 4.14 -7.60 1.93
N ARG A 52 5.38 -7.13 1.82
CA ARG A 52 6.15 -6.65 2.97
C ARG A 52 6.30 -5.14 2.86
N LEU A 53 5.76 -4.44 3.85
CA LEU A 53 5.86 -2.99 3.96
C LEU A 53 6.83 -2.66 5.10
N GLY A 54 7.67 -1.66 4.90
CA GLY A 54 8.39 -0.98 5.98
C GLY A 54 7.55 0.20 6.44
N VAL A 55 6.95 0.13 7.64
CA VAL A 55 6.08 1.20 8.16
C VAL A 55 6.85 2.11 9.10
N ARG A 56 6.76 3.42 8.88
CA ARG A 56 7.35 4.46 9.73
C ARG A 56 6.58 4.55 11.05
N MET A 57 7.25 4.22 12.15
CA MET A 57 6.70 4.30 13.50
C MET A 57 7.70 4.97 14.43
N ARG A 58 7.32 6.14 14.98
CA ARG A 58 8.10 6.87 16.01
C ARG A 58 9.60 7.01 15.66
N GLY A 59 9.90 7.40 14.42
CA GLY A 59 11.28 7.59 13.94
C GLY A 59 12.03 6.31 13.57
N ARG A 60 11.37 5.14 13.59
CA ARG A 60 11.91 3.87 13.13
C ARG A 60 11.07 3.31 11.98
N VAL A 61 11.62 2.33 11.26
CA VAL A 61 10.89 1.56 10.24
C VAL A 61 10.68 0.15 10.77
N ALA A 62 9.41 -0.28 10.88
CA ALA A 62 9.03 -1.61 11.32
C ALA A 62 8.52 -2.45 10.13
N PRO A 63 9.03 -3.68 9.90
CA PRO A 63 8.51 -4.54 8.85
C PRO A 63 7.13 -5.08 9.23
N MET A 64 6.20 -5.07 8.27
CA MET A 64 4.86 -5.61 8.40
C MET A 64 4.49 -6.42 7.16
N GLU A 65 3.92 -7.60 7.36
CA GLU A 65 3.38 -8.40 6.26
C GLU A 65 1.87 -8.18 6.14
N TYR A 66 1.44 -7.87 4.92
CA TYR A 66 0.05 -7.66 4.57
C TYR A 66 -0.43 -8.77 3.64
N ARG A 67 -1.70 -9.11 3.76
CA ARG A 67 -2.45 -9.89 2.79
C ARG A 67 -3.70 -9.10 2.45
N ILE A 68 -3.90 -8.85 1.17
CA ILE A 68 -5.12 -8.21 0.65
C ILE A 68 -6.18 -9.25 0.30
#